data_AF-A0A7W4YY78-F1
#
_entry.id   AF-A0A7W4YY78-F1
#
_cell.length_a   1.000
_cell.length_b   1.000
_cell.length_c   1.000
_cell.angle_alpha   90.00
_cell.angle_beta   90.00
_cell.angle_gamma   90.00
#
_symmetry.space_group_name_H-M   'P 1'
#
loop_
_entity.id
_entity.type
_entity.pdbx_description
1 polymer ?
#
loop_
_entity_poly.entity_id
_entity_poly.type
_entity_poly.pdbx_seq_one_letter_code
_entity_poly.pdbx_strand_id
1 'polypeptide(L)'
;MTERKFEALNVPPDALEKGGIEILRASVVDGAVSIALRRAFDDPFTWGVLLVDLARHAARVYAMETDLSEEEAMAEITAGLQAELDDPSDPGSTQAIN
;
A
#
# COMPACT_ATOMS: atom_id res chain seq x y z
N MET A 1 -15.61 -19.94 18.98
CA MET A 1 -14.79 -19.42 17.86
C MET A 1 -14.48 -17.99 18.20
N THR A 2 -13.21 -17.62 18.39
CA THR A 2 -12.84 -16.22 18.61
C THR A 2 -13.19 -15.46 17.34
N GLU A 3 -14.05 -14.45 17.44
CA GLU A 3 -14.42 -13.62 16.29
C GLU A 3 -13.16 -12.92 15.78
N ARG A 4 -12.76 -13.21 14.53
CA ARG A 4 -11.62 -12.52 13.91
C ARG A 4 -12.06 -11.11 13.59
N LYS A 5 -11.67 -10.16 14.44
CA LYS A 5 -11.99 -8.74 14.26
C LYS A 5 -11.03 -8.13 13.24
N PHE A 6 -11.56 -7.39 12.27
CA PHE A 6 -10.76 -6.58 11.37
C PHE A 6 -10.24 -5.33 12.10
N GLU A 7 -8.94 -5.09 12.01
CA GLU A 7 -8.27 -3.94 12.61
C GLU A 7 -8.03 -2.86 11.55
N ALA A 8 -8.98 -1.92 11.44
CA ALA A 8 -8.90 -0.83 10.47
C ALA A 8 -8.00 0.31 10.95
N LEU A 9 -7.25 0.93 10.04
CA LEU A 9 -6.59 2.20 10.29
C LEU A 9 -7.61 3.33 10.51
N ASN A 10 -7.22 4.35 11.28
CA ASN A 10 -7.99 5.57 11.40
C ASN A 10 -7.95 6.37 10.08
N VAL A 11 -9.04 7.06 9.78
CA VAL A 11 -9.08 8.01 8.65
C VAL A 11 -8.10 9.15 8.92
N PRO A 12 -7.29 9.58 7.94
CA PRO A 12 -6.41 10.74 8.09
C PRO A 12 -7.17 11.98 8.60
N PRO A 13 -6.65 12.73 9.58
CA PRO A 13 -7.36 13.87 10.16
C PRO A 13 -7.77 14.93 9.13
N ASP A 14 -6.91 15.21 8.16
CA ASP A 14 -7.18 16.18 7.09
C ASP A 14 -8.32 15.73 6.17
N ALA A 15 -8.45 14.43 5.90
CA ALA A 15 -9.57 13.87 5.16
C ALA A 15 -10.90 13.96 5.94
N LEU A 16 -10.86 13.88 7.28
CA LEU A 16 -12.04 14.11 8.12
C LEU A 16 -12.45 15.59 8.14
N GLU A 17 -11.47 16.50 8.22
CA GLU A 17 -11.70 17.94 8.33
C GLU A 17 -12.12 18.59 7.01
N LYS A 18 -11.47 18.21 5.91
CA LYS A 18 -11.63 18.84 4.59
C LYS A 18 -12.47 18.02 3.63
N GLY A 19 -12.82 16.79 4.01
CA GLY A 19 -13.32 15.78 3.10
C GLY A 19 -12.22 15.15 2.25
N GLY A 20 -12.57 14.09 1.54
CA GLY A 20 -11.64 13.35 0.69
C GLY A 20 -12.30 12.12 0.09
N ILE A 21 -11.58 11.44 -0.80
CA ILE A 21 -12.00 10.19 -1.41
C ILE A 21 -10.95 9.14 -1.06
N GLU A 22 -11.35 8.04 -0.42
CA GLU A 22 -10.49 6.86 -0.26
C GLU A 22 -10.31 6.20 -1.65
N ILE A 23 -9.06 6.05 -2.08
CA ILE A 23 -8.71 5.55 -3.42
C ILE A 23 -8.17 4.11 -3.41
N LEU A 24 -7.61 3.69 -2.28
CA LEU A 24 -6.96 2.41 -2.06
C LEU A 24 -7.15 2.00 -0.60
N ARG A 25 -7.49 0.72 -0.39
CA ARG A 25 -7.37 0.05 0.90
C ARG A 25 -6.71 -1.31 0.69
N ALA A 26 -5.65 -1.59 1.44
CA ALA A 26 -4.95 -2.87 1.44
C ALA A 26 -5.05 -3.50 2.84
N SER A 27 -5.23 -4.81 2.91
CA SER A 27 -5.39 -5.55 4.17
C SER A 27 -4.81 -6.93 4.06
N VAL A 28 -4.15 -7.42 5.12
CA VAL A 28 -3.66 -8.79 5.19
C VAL A 28 -4.79 -9.70 5.65
N VAL A 29 -5.19 -10.65 4.81
CA VAL A 29 -6.24 -11.64 5.09
C VAL A 29 -5.69 -13.02 4.74
N ASP A 30 -5.66 -13.92 5.72
CA ASP A 30 -5.18 -15.31 5.56
C ASP A 30 -3.80 -15.42 4.86
N GLY A 31 -2.89 -14.49 5.15
CA GLY A 31 -1.51 -14.48 4.62
C GLY A 31 -1.35 -13.83 3.24
N ALA A 32 -2.43 -13.34 2.63
CA ALA A 32 -2.41 -12.62 1.36
C ALA A 32 -2.87 -11.16 1.52
N VAL A 33 -2.53 -10.31 0.55
CA VAL A 33 -3.01 -8.92 0.50
C VAL A 33 -4.34 -8.86 -0.26
N SER A 34 -5.41 -8.43 0.41
CA SER A 34 -6.69 -8.09 -0.21
C SER A 34 -6.73 -6.59 -0.49
N ILE A 35 -7.09 -6.21 -1.72
CA ILE A 35 -7.10 -4.82 -2.19
C ILE A 35 -8.51 -4.39 -2.61
N ALA A 36 -8.96 -3.24 -2.11
CA ALA A 36 -10.09 -2.49 -2.66
C ALA A 36 -9.56 -1.20 -3.31
N LEU A 37 -9.97 -0.92 -4.54
CA LEU A 37 -9.44 0.18 -5.34
C LEU A 37 -10.55 0.92 -6.10
N ARG A 38 -10.46 2.25 -6.10
CA ARG A 38 -11.26 3.15 -6.94
C ARG A 38 -10.38 3.72 -8.05
N ARG A 39 -10.91 3.85 -9.26
CA ARG A 39 -10.26 4.66 -10.31
C ARG A 39 -10.26 6.13 -9.86
N ALA A 40 -9.15 6.57 -9.28
CA ALA A 40 -9.00 7.91 -8.71
C ALA A 40 -8.26 8.90 -9.61
N PHE A 41 -7.49 8.39 -10.56
CA PHE A 41 -6.68 9.18 -11.47
C PHE A 41 -7.03 8.85 -12.92
N ASP A 42 -6.96 9.87 -13.79
CA ASP A 42 -7.15 9.68 -15.22
C ASP A 42 -5.90 9.15 -15.93
N ASP A 43 -4.73 9.50 -15.40
CA ASP A 43 -3.43 9.11 -15.92
C ASP A 43 -2.82 7.97 -15.07
N PRO A 44 -2.52 6.79 -15.67
CA PRO A 44 -1.79 5.71 -15.01
C PRO A 44 -0.46 6.14 -14.40
N PHE A 45 0.22 7.16 -14.94
CA PHE A 45 1.48 7.66 -14.40
C PHE A 45 1.34 8.10 -12.94
N THR A 46 0.19 8.66 -12.55
CA THR A 46 -0.07 9.11 -11.17
C THR A 46 -0.08 7.94 -10.18
N TRP A 47 -0.50 6.75 -10.61
CA TRP A 47 -0.37 5.55 -9.78
C TRP A 47 1.09 5.17 -9.52
N GLY A 48 1.97 5.36 -10.51
CA GLY A 48 3.42 5.18 -10.33
C GLY A 48 4.00 6.09 -9.25
N VAL A 49 3.58 7.37 -9.24
CA VAL A 49 3.98 8.32 -8.18
C VAL A 49 3.47 7.87 -6.81
N LEU A 50 2.20 7.46 -6.71
CA LEU A 50 1.63 6.95 -5.45
C LEU A 50 2.42 5.75 -4.90
N LEU A 51 2.82 4.80 -5.74
CA LEU A 51 3.60 3.63 -5.32
C LEU A 51 4.96 4.03 -4.73
N VAL A 52 5.64 5.01 -5.34
CA VAL A 52 6.90 5.55 -4.80
C VAL A 52 6.67 6.23 -3.44
N ASP A 53 5.59 7.00 -3.30
CA ASP A 53 5.27 7.63 -2.03
C ASP A 53 4.98 6.60 -0.94
N LEU A 54 4.25 5.53 -1.25
CA LEU A 54 4.01 4.41 -0.34
C LEU A 54 5.32 3.73 0.08
N ALA A 55 6.22 3.45 -0.87
CA ALA A 55 7.54 2.88 -0.59
C ALA A 55 8.36 3.75 0.37
N ARG A 56 8.36 5.08 0.17
CA ARG A 56 9.04 6.04 1.05
C ARG A 56 8.45 6.06 2.46
N HIS A 57 7.12 5.98 2.60
CA HIS A 57 6.49 5.91 3.92
C HIS A 57 6.84 4.61 4.63
N ALA A 58 6.82 3.48 3.93
CA ALA A 58 7.25 2.21 4.49
C ALA A 58 8.71 2.25 4.94
N ALA A 59 9.63 2.75 4.11
CA ALA A 59 11.04 2.89 4.45
C ALA A 59 11.27 3.73 5.72
N ARG A 60 10.54 4.85 5.86
CA ARG A 60 10.58 5.67 7.09
C ARG A 60 10.10 4.92 8.33
N VAL A 61 9.01 4.15 8.21
CA VAL A 61 8.51 3.33 9.33
C VAL A 61 9.54 2.28 9.73
N TYR A 62 10.16 1.57 8.78
CA TYR A 62 11.24 0.64 9.07
C TYR A 62 12.41 1.31 9.78
N ALA A 63 12.80 2.50 9.35
CA ALA A 63 13.88 3.25 10.00
C ALA A 63 13.54 3.72 11.42
N MET A 64 12.25 3.86 11.75
CA MET A 64 11.79 4.22 13.08
C MET A 64 11.64 3.02 14.01
N GLU A 65 11.31 1.85 13.47
CA GLU A 65 10.92 0.66 14.25
C GLU A 65 11.98 -0.45 14.26
N THR A 66 13.04 -0.31 13.47
CA THR A 66 14.11 -1.31 13.33
C THR A 66 15.50 -0.64 13.31
N ASP A 67 16.56 -1.43 13.19
CA ASP A 67 17.93 -0.94 13.07
C ASP A 67 18.34 -0.54 11.63
N LEU A 68 17.44 -0.68 10.65
CA LEU A 68 17.70 -0.27 9.26
C LEU A 68 17.68 1.26 9.13
N SER A 69 18.54 1.82 8.27
CA SER A 69 18.36 3.19 7.79
C SER A 69 17.20 3.29 6.79
N GLU A 70 16.66 4.50 6.59
CA GLU A 70 15.64 4.75 5.56
C GLU A 70 16.18 4.39 4.16
N GLU A 71 17.47 4.60 3.90
CA GLU A 71 18.11 4.26 2.64
C GLU A 71 18.18 2.74 2.42
N GLU A 72 18.62 1.98 3.43
CA GLU A 72 18.66 0.51 3.37
C GLU A 72 17.25 -0.07 3.19
N ALA A 73 16.28 0.41 3.96
CA ALA A 73 14.90 -0.04 3.84
C ALA A 73 14.31 0.28 2.45
N MET A 74 14.59 1.47 1.90
CA MET A 74 14.16 1.85 0.55
C MET A 74 14.82 0.99 -0.53
N ALA A 75 16.11 0.64 -0.35
CA ALA A 75 16.83 -0.23 -1.27
C ALA A 75 16.20 -1.63 -1.33
N GLU A 76 15.89 -2.23 -0.17
CA GLU A 76 15.21 -3.53 -0.08
C GLU A 76 13.79 -3.50 -0.70
N ILE A 77 13.01 -2.46 -0.40
CA ILE A 77 11.66 -2.28 -1.00
C ILE A 77 11.76 -2.18 -2.53
N THR A 78 12.72 -1.40 -3.04
CA THR A 78 12.92 -1.23 -4.49
C THR A 78 13.36 -2.53 -5.14
N ALA A 79 14.25 -3.30 -4.49
CA ALA A 79 14.69 -4.60 -4.98
C ALA A 79 13.52 -5.59 -5.09
N GLY A 80 12.65 -5.65 -4.08
CA GLY A 80 11.42 -6.46 -4.13
C GLY A 80 10.46 -6.04 -5.24
N LEU A 81 10.25 -4.74 -5.43
CA LEU A 81 9.40 -4.22 -6.52
C LEU A 81 9.96 -4.59 -7.90
N GLN A 82 11.27 -4.42 -8.11
CA GLN A 82 11.92 -4.74 -9.38
C GLN A 82 11.82 -6.24 -9.67
N ALA A 83 12.05 -7.09 -8.66
CA ALA A 83 11.93 -8.53 -8.81
C ALA A 83 10.52 -8.95 -9.26
N GLU A 84 9.45 -8.39 -8.66
CA GLU A 84 8.07 -8.69 -9.07
C GLU A 84 7.69 -8.10 -10.43
N LEU A 85 8.29 -6.98 -10.84
CA LEU A 85 8.10 -6.44 -12.19
C LEU A 85 8.76 -7.33 -13.26
N ASP A 86 9.91 -7.93 -12.93
CA ASP A 86 10.68 -8.78 -13.85
C ASP A 86 10.13 -10.21 -13.92
N ASP A 87 9.63 -10.76 -12.80
CA ASP A 87 9.02 -12.10 -12.71
C ASP A 87 7.78 -12.11 -11.80
N PRO A 88 6.59 -11.79 -12.34
CA PRO A 88 5.37 -11.65 -11.56
C PRO A 88 4.93 -12.97 -10.88
N SER A 89 4.86 -12.97 -9.55
CA SER A 89 4.55 -14.19 -8.78
C SER A 89 3.05 -14.45 -8.55
N ASP A 90 2.18 -13.44 -8.75
CA ASP A 90 0.71 -13.54 -8.65
C ASP A 90 0.03 -12.84 -9.85
N PRO A 91 -0.76 -13.55 -10.69
CA PRO A 91 -1.52 -12.92 -11.75
C PRO A 91 -2.65 -12.00 -11.26
N GLY A 92 -3.08 -12.13 -9.99
CA GLY A 92 -4.08 -11.29 -9.33
C GLY A 92 -5.48 -11.35 -9.95
N SER A 93 -6.52 -11.12 -9.15
CA SER A 93 -7.85 -10.77 -9.67
C SER A 93 -8.34 -9.52 -8.95
N THR A 94 -8.47 -8.42 -9.68
CA THR A 94 -8.94 -7.14 -9.12
C THR A 94 -10.37 -6.88 -9.56
N GLN A 95 -11.27 -6.62 -8.61
CA GLN A 95 -12.58 -6.06 -8.91
C GLN A 95 -12.55 -4.55 -8.67
N ALA A 96 -12.74 -3.76 -9.73
CA ALA A 96 -12.97 -2.34 -9.59
C ALA A 96 -14.37 -2.13 -9.01
N ILE A 97 -14.44 -1.50 -7.83
CA ILE A 97 -15.71 -1.07 -7.27
C ILE A 97 -16.04 0.27 -7.94
N ASN A 98 -17.06 0.27 -8.81
CA ASN A 98 -17.62 1.48 -9.41
C ASN A 98 -18.55 2.19 -8.43
#